data_AF-A0A7T3FZW9-F1
#
_entry.id   AF-A0A7T3FZW9-F1
#
_cell.length_a   1.000
_cell.length_b   1.000
_cell.length_c   1.000
_cell.angle_alpha   90.00
_cell.angle_beta   90.00
_cell.angle_gamma   90.00
#
_symmetry.space_group_name_H-M   'P 1'
#
loop_
_entity.id
_entity.type
_entity.pdbx_description
1 polymer ?
#
loop_
_entity_poly.entity_id
_entity_poly.type
_entity_poly.pdbx_seq_one_letter_code
_entity_poly.pdbx_strand_id
1 'polypeptide(L)'
;MDEIDSQAMPRVLVEEFLEREEGTRALLDDLERETLEGDHETVRERIRDLAANNQHVFYAVALSLSGSKQFYGDVEAQLGVEAADVLRDLGDTYPALAEPFGVVRTEQTRERRNPVTELEATTTYHGEAEVPVVSYTPKSGAVDLFDGQGSPEEVLQFASYLVQATTDSLDSALDHDYSVNTEELGALIDRQEELESELGRLRDQIDELRRTPVGDE
;
A
#
# COMPACT_ATOMS: atom_id res chain seq x y z
N MET A 1 -14.78 -5.20 25.06
CA MET A 1 -13.38 -5.38 24.64
C MET A 1 -12.63 -4.27 25.33
N ASP A 2 -11.71 -4.63 26.22
CA ASP A 2 -11.05 -3.70 27.13
C ASP A 2 -10.35 -2.57 26.35
N GLU A 3 -10.59 -1.33 26.79
CA GLU A 3 -9.73 -0.19 26.47
C GLU A 3 -8.36 -0.49 27.09
N ILE A 4 -7.50 -1.14 26.31
CA ILE A 4 -6.09 -1.22 26.63
C ILE A 4 -5.58 0.22 26.57
N ASP A 5 -5.24 0.75 27.74
CA ASP A 5 -4.65 2.07 27.93
C ASP A 5 -3.57 2.26 26.85
N SER A 6 -3.69 3.26 25.99
CA SER A 6 -2.78 3.45 24.84
C SER A 6 -1.31 3.61 25.27
N GLN A 7 -1.09 3.92 26.55
CA GLN A 7 0.22 3.93 27.20
C GLN A 7 0.78 2.53 27.52
N ALA A 8 -0.05 1.50 27.74
CA ALA A 8 0.39 0.13 28.00
C ALA A 8 0.70 -0.66 26.71
N MET A 9 0.23 -0.17 25.55
CA MET A 9 0.37 -0.86 24.27
C MET A 9 1.83 -1.10 23.84
N PRO A 10 2.76 -0.12 23.87
CA PRO A 10 4.15 -0.36 23.43
C PRO A 10 4.83 -1.45 24.25
N ARG A 11 4.62 -1.45 25.57
CA ARG A 11 5.16 -2.46 26.48
C ARG A 11 4.68 -3.87 26.15
N VAL A 12 3.37 -4.09 26.04
CA VAL A 12 2.80 -5.44 25.82
C VAL A 12 3.28 -6.03 24.49
N LEU A 13 3.33 -5.20 23.44
CA LEU A 13 3.82 -5.62 22.12
C LEU A 13 5.28 -6.09 22.19
N VAL A 14 6.12 -5.32 22.86
CA VAL A 14 7.57 -5.55 22.89
C VAL A 14 7.94 -6.67 23.85
N GLU A 15 7.29 -6.80 25.00
CA GLU A 15 7.52 -7.92 25.92
C GLU A 15 7.24 -9.27 25.23
N GLU A 16 6.14 -9.39 24.49
CA GLU A 16 5.81 -10.63 23.77
C GLU A 16 6.79 -10.95 22.63
N PHE A 17 7.28 -9.90 21.95
CA PHE A 17 8.36 -10.03 20.97
C PHE A 17 9.66 -10.52 21.64
N LEU A 18 10.09 -9.92 22.74
CA LEU A 18 11.32 -10.29 23.45
C LEU A 18 11.28 -11.73 23.98
N GLU A 19 10.12 -12.21 24.44
CA GLU A 19 9.93 -13.61 24.83
C GLU A 19 10.15 -14.61 23.68
N ARG A 20 9.97 -14.16 22.43
CA ARG A 20 10.02 -14.96 21.20
C ARG A 20 11.08 -14.46 20.22
N GLU A 21 12.07 -13.71 20.70
CA GLU A 21 13.01 -12.97 19.86
C GLU A 21 13.74 -13.89 18.88
N GLU A 22 14.28 -15.01 19.36
CA GLU A 22 15.04 -15.97 18.53
C GLU A 22 14.19 -16.55 17.40
N GLY A 23 12.96 -16.97 17.71
CA GLY A 23 12.03 -17.50 16.70
C GLY A 23 11.55 -16.43 15.72
N THR A 24 11.37 -15.20 16.19
CA THR A 24 10.98 -14.08 15.33
C THR A 24 12.12 -13.68 14.40
N ARG A 25 13.36 -13.60 14.88
CA ARG A 25 14.53 -13.32 14.03
C ARG A 25 14.73 -14.41 12.98
N ALA A 26 14.61 -15.69 13.35
CA ALA A 26 14.69 -16.78 12.37
C ALA A 26 13.62 -16.66 11.27
N LEU A 27 12.39 -16.25 11.64
CA LEU A 27 11.35 -15.96 10.65
C LEU A 27 11.74 -14.77 9.75
N LEU A 28 12.27 -13.68 10.32
CA LEU A 28 12.69 -12.50 9.54
C LEU A 28 13.84 -12.82 8.59
N ASP A 29 14.82 -13.63 9.01
CA ASP A 29 15.90 -14.13 8.15
C ASP A 29 15.36 -14.90 6.94
N ASP A 30 14.38 -15.78 7.18
CA ASP A 30 13.73 -16.53 6.11
C ASP A 30 12.96 -15.62 5.15
N LEU A 31 12.21 -14.64 5.67
CA LEU A 31 11.44 -13.68 4.86
C LEU A 31 12.34 -12.74 4.06
N GLU A 32 13.47 -12.31 4.63
CA GLU A 32 14.43 -11.47 3.93
C GLU A 32 15.07 -12.25 2.78
N ARG A 33 15.46 -13.51 3.00
CA ARG A 33 15.94 -14.37 1.92
C ARG A 33 14.91 -14.50 0.79
N GLU A 34 13.65 -14.82 1.11
CA GLU A 34 12.59 -14.96 0.10
C GLU A 34 12.33 -13.64 -0.64
N THR A 35 12.43 -12.50 0.06
CA THR A 35 12.31 -11.17 -0.55
C THR A 35 13.43 -10.92 -1.57
N LEU A 36 14.67 -11.31 -1.24
CA LEU A 36 15.82 -11.19 -2.15
C LEU A 36 15.75 -12.17 -3.32
N GLU A 37 15.08 -13.31 -3.16
CA GLU A 37 14.81 -14.29 -4.22
C GLU A 37 13.66 -13.88 -5.15
N GLY A 38 12.89 -12.85 -4.77
CA GLY A 38 11.76 -12.31 -5.55
C GLY A 38 10.40 -12.93 -5.22
N ASP A 39 10.33 -13.75 -4.17
CA ASP A 39 9.12 -14.48 -3.75
C ASP A 39 8.16 -13.59 -2.93
N HIS A 40 7.84 -12.40 -3.45
CA HIS A 40 7.11 -11.35 -2.74
C HIS A 40 5.70 -11.77 -2.29
N GLU A 41 5.00 -12.61 -3.08
CA GLU A 41 3.69 -13.14 -2.70
C GLU A 41 3.77 -14.07 -1.48
N THR A 42 4.75 -14.98 -1.47
CA THR A 42 5.00 -15.90 -0.35
C THR A 42 5.34 -15.12 0.91
N VAL A 43 6.22 -14.12 0.80
CA VAL A 43 6.55 -13.20 1.90
C VAL A 43 5.29 -12.52 2.43
N ARG A 44 4.42 -12.01 1.53
CA ARG A 44 3.17 -11.34 1.89
C ARG A 44 2.25 -12.24 2.71
N GLU A 45 2.04 -13.48 2.27
CA GLU A 45 1.17 -14.45 2.96
C GLU A 45 1.75 -14.85 4.32
N ARG A 46 3.06 -15.10 4.41
CA ARG A 46 3.70 -15.42 5.70
C ARG A 46 3.61 -14.27 6.70
N ILE A 47 3.71 -13.02 6.25
CA ILE A 47 3.51 -11.85 7.11
C ILE A 47 2.03 -11.73 7.53
N ARG A 48 1.07 -12.04 6.65
CA ARG A 48 -0.36 -12.12 7.01
C ARG A 48 -0.61 -13.18 8.07
N ASP A 49 0.01 -14.36 7.92
CA ASP A 49 -0.08 -15.43 8.91
C ASP A 49 0.50 -15.00 10.27
N LEU A 50 1.63 -14.28 10.26
CA LEU A 50 2.19 -13.70 11.48
C LEU A 50 1.21 -12.70 12.10
N ALA A 51 0.63 -11.80 11.30
CA ALA A 51 -0.33 -10.81 11.78
C ALA A 51 -1.61 -11.43 12.36
N ALA A 52 -2.09 -12.53 11.77
CA ALA A 52 -3.28 -13.23 12.21
C ALA A 52 -3.06 -14.06 13.48
N ASN A 53 -1.90 -14.71 13.62
CA ASN A 53 -1.64 -15.67 14.68
C ASN A 53 -0.80 -15.12 15.85
N ASN A 54 0.02 -14.09 15.60
CA ASN A 54 0.93 -13.49 16.59
C ASN A 54 0.90 -11.95 16.45
N GLN A 55 -0.29 -11.37 16.62
CA GLN A 55 -0.57 -9.96 16.34
C GLN A 55 0.36 -8.99 17.07
N HIS A 56 0.73 -9.27 18.32
CA HIS A 56 1.61 -8.40 19.09
C HIS A 56 3.05 -8.38 18.54
N VAL A 57 3.60 -9.55 18.22
CA VAL A 57 4.91 -9.70 17.57
C VAL A 57 4.91 -8.99 16.23
N PHE A 58 3.85 -9.19 15.43
CA PHE A 58 3.68 -8.50 14.15
C PHE A 58 3.76 -6.97 14.29
N TYR A 59 3.00 -6.38 15.22
CA TYR A 59 3.01 -4.93 15.41
C TYR A 59 4.34 -4.41 15.97
N ALA A 60 4.99 -5.15 16.87
CA ALA A 60 6.32 -4.79 17.35
C ALA A 60 7.31 -4.72 16.18
N VAL A 61 7.35 -5.73 15.31
CA VAL A 61 8.21 -5.74 14.12
C VAL A 61 7.81 -4.63 13.14
N ALA A 62 6.54 -4.49 12.79
CA ALA A 62 6.07 -3.50 11.83
C ALA A 62 6.36 -2.05 12.27
N LEU A 63 6.26 -1.77 13.58
CA LEU A 63 6.58 -0.45 14.14
C LEU A 63 8.09 -0.19 14.16
N SER A 64 8.89 -1.20 14.49
CA SER A 64 10.35 -1.13 14.40
C SER A 64 10.83 -0.86 12.97
N LEU A 65 10.37 -1.66 12.01
CA LEU A 65 10.74 -1.50 10.60
C LEU A 65 10.28 -0.15 10.02
N SER A 66 9.23 0.47 10.57
CA SER A 66 8.79 1.81 10.15
C SER A 66 9.72 2.95 10.59
N GLY A 67 10.68 2.68 11.48
CA GLY A 67 11.62 3.68 11.98
C GLY A 67 10.96 4.77 12.84
N SER A 68 9.80 4.50 13.44
CA SER A 68 9.04 5.49 14.21
C SER A 68 9.79 5.95 15.47
N LYS A 69 10.28 7.19 15.46
CA LYS A 69 10.96 7.82 16.61
C LYS A 69 10.07 7.87 17.86
N GLN A 70 8.77 8.09 17.66
CA GLN A 70 7.81 8.10 18.76
C GLN A 70 7.72 6.72 19.41
N PHE A 71 7.59 5.66 18.60
CA PHE A 71 7.52 4.29 19.11
C PHE A 71 8.78 3.93 19.90
N TYR A 72 9.97 4.23 19.37
CA TYR A 72 11.21 3.98 20.10
C TYR A 72 11.28 4.77 21.42
N GLY A 73 10.88 6.04 21.42
CA GLY A 73 10.83 6.85 22.64
C GLY A 73 9.86 6.29 23.69
N ASP A 74 8.71 5.78 23.25
CA ASP A 74 7.73 5.14 24.13
C ASP A 74 8.28 3.83 24.73
N VAL A 75 8.99 3.02 23.94
CA VAL A 75 9.64 1.79 24.42
C VAL A 75 10.77 2.12 25.40
N GLU A 76 11.62 3.11 25.11
CA GLU A 76 12.69 3.53 26.03
C GLU A 76 12.14 3.97 27.39
N ALA A 77 11.04 4.72 27.38
CA ALA A 77 10.40 5.21 28.60
C ALA A 77 9.78 4.08 29.44
N GLN A 78 9.33 3.00 28.82
CA GLN A 78 8.57 1.92 29.48
C GLN A 78 9.41 0.69 29.82
N LEU A 79 10.36 0.34 28.96
CA LEU A 79 11.14 -0.90 29.00
C LEU A 79 12.66 -0.68 29.06
N GLY A 80 13.11 0.57 28.88
CA GLY A 80 14.53 0.93 28.91
C GLY A 80 15.18 0.95 27.52
N VAL A 81 16.37 1.53 27.48
CA VAL A 81 17.13 1.78 26.24
C VAL A 81 17.50 0.48 25.53
N GLU A 82 17.85 -0.56 26.28
CA GLU A 82 18.25 -1.87 25.75
C GLU A 82 17.14 -2.50 24.90
N ALA A 83 15.87 -2.42 25.34
CA ALA A 83 14.73 -2.93 24.57
C ALA A 83 14.52 -2.15 23.27
N ALA A 84 14.69 -0.82 23.31
CA ALA A 84 14.58 0.01 22.12
C ALA A 84 15.73 -0.25 21.12
N ASP A 85 16.95 -0.51 21.61
CA ASP A 85 18.10 -0.84 20.78
C ASP A 85 17.92 -2.16 20.02
N VAL A 86 17.32 -3.18 20.65
CA VAL A 86 16.96 -4.44 19.96
C VAL A 86 15.98 -4.17 18.81
N LEU A 87 15.00 -3.29 19.02
CA LEU A 87 14.02 -2.96 17.97
C LEU A 87 14.64 -2.13 16.84
N ARG A 88 15.56 -1.21 17.15
CA ARG A 88 16.33 -0.47 16.13
C ARG A 88 17.16 -1.41 15.26
N ASP A 89 17.82 -2.37 15.90
CA ASP A 89 18.62 -3.40 15.23
C ASP A 89 17.78 -4.19 14.21
N LEU A 90 16.49 -4.45 14.48
CA LEU A 90 15.60 -5.05 13.47
C LEU A 90 15.42 -4.16 12.24
N GLY A 91 15.20 -2.86 12.45
CA GLY A 91 15.06 -1.89 11.36
C GLY A 91 16.31 -1.78 10.49
N ASP A 92 17.48 -1.84 11.13
CA ASP A 92 18.77 -1.78 10.46
C ASP A 92 19.14 -3.10 9.77
N THR A 93 18.73 -4.24 10.33
CA THR A 93 19.06 -5.58 9.81
C THR A 93 18.16 -5.98 8.65
N TYR A 94 16.86 -5.70 8.73
CA TYR A 94 15.86 -6.17 7.76
C TYR A 94 15.16 -5.05 6.97
N PRO A 95 15.90 -4.11 6.33
CA PRO A 95 15.30 -2.95 5.69
C PRO A 95 14.38 -3.34 4.52
N ALA A 96 14.67 -4.45 3.83
CA ALA A 96 13.86 -4.96 2.72
C ALA A 96 12.44 -5.38 3.15
N LEU A 97 12.24 -5.68 4.45
CA LEU A 97 10.94 -6.10 4.98
C LEU A 97 10.04 -4.92 5.38
N ALA A 98 10.55 -3.69 5.39
CA ALA A 98 9.79 -2.53 5.83
C ALA A 98 8.53 -2.29 4.99
N GLU A 99 8.65 -2.37 3.66
CA GLU A 99 7.51 -2.23 2.75
C GLU A 99 6.47 -3.34 2.95
N PRO A 100 6.79 -4.65 2.84
CA PRO A 100 5.77 -5.70 2.94
C PRO A 100 5.06 -5.73 4.30
N PHE A 101 5.78 -5.46 5.41
CA PHE A 101 5.14 -5.28 6.73
C PHE A 101 4.25 -4.04 6.76
N GLY A 102 4.68 -2.93 6.16
CA GLY A 102 3.88 -1.71 6.04
C GLY A 102 2.57 -1.93 5.29
N VAL A 103 2.60 -2.69 4.19
CA VAL A 103 1.37 -3.03 3.45
C VAL A 103 0.47 -3.93 4.30
N VAL A 104 0.97 -5.03 4.88
CA VAL A 104 0.12 -5.91 5.73
C VAL A 104 -0.43 -5.17 6.95
N ARG A 105 0.31 -4.22 7.53
CA ARG A 105 -0.19 -3.38 8.62
C ARG A 105 -1.38 -2.55 8.17
N THR A 106 -1.33 -2.02 6.95
CA THR A 106 -2.46 -1.30 6.34
C THR A 106 -3.66 -2.22 6.15
N GLU A 107 -3.43 -3.48 5.78
CA GLU A 107 -4.50 -4.46 5.64
C GLU A 107 -5.20 -4.78 6.95
N GLN A 108 -4.42 -4.95 8.03
CA GLN A 108 -4.96 -5.24 9.36
C GLN A 108 -5.71 -4.06 9.97
N THR A 109 -5.20 -2.83 9.75
CA THR A 109 -5.74 -1.63 10.41
C THR A 109 -6.92 -1.02 9.68
N ARG A 110 -6.98 -1.18 8.35
CA ARG A 110 -8.02 -0.58 7.50
C ARG A 110 -8.94 -1.60 6.85
N GLU A 111 -8.77 -2.89 7.15
CA GLU A 111 -9.47 -4.02 6.51
C GLU A 111 -9.40 -3.99 4.97
N ARG A 112 -8.34 -3.39 4.44
CA ARG A 112 -8.09 -3.30 2.99
C ARG A 112 -7.32 -4.54 2.57
N ARG A 113 -7.66 -5.16 1.43
CA ARG A 113 -6.89 -6.30 0.90
C ARG A 113 -6.15 -5.86 -0.36
N ASN A 114 -4.84 -6.10 -0.42
CA ASN A 114 -4.00 -5.74 -1.58
C ASN A 114 -4.21 -4.27 -2.03
N PRO A 115 -4.00 -3.27 -1.15
CA PRO A 115 -4.12 -1.88 -1.57
C PRO A 115 -3.14 -1.60 -2.71
N VAL A 116 -3.63 -0.98 -3.79
CA VAL A 116 -2.77 -0.53 -4.90
C VAL A 116 -1.88 0.59 -4.39
N THR A 117 -0.57 0.41 -4.48
CA THR A 117 0.44 1.40 -4.07
C THR A 117 1.16 2.01 -5.27
N GLU A 118 1.23 1.29 -6.39
CA GLU A 118 1.90 1.70 -7.61
C GLU A 118 1.18 1.15 -8.84
N LEU A 119 1.38 1.82 -9.98
CA LEU A 119 0.93 1.37 -11.29
C LEU A 119 2.09 1.49 -12.28
N GLU A 120 2.59 0.36 -12.77
CA GLU A 120 3.50 0.37 -13.92
C GLU A 120 2.67 0.43 -15.19
N ALA A 121 3.01 1.31 -16.12
CA ALA A 121 2.32 1.42 -17.40
C ALA A 121 3.30 1.66 -18.55
N THR A 122 3.03 1.04 -19.69
CA THR A 122 3.77 1.22 -20.94
C THR A 122 2.82 1.40 -22.11
N THR A 123 3.26 2.15 -23.13
CA THR A 123 2.46 2.42 -24.32
C THR A 123 3.15 1.88 -25.56
N THR A 124 2.40 1.16 -26.38
CA THR A 124 2.80 0.66 -27.70
C THR A 124 1.76 1.08 -28.75
N TYR A 125 1.94 0.67 -30.01
CA TYR A 125 1.01 0.97 -31.09
C TYR A 125 0.68 -0.30 -31.87
N HIS A 126 -0.61 -0.59 -32.04
CA HIS A 126 -1.08 -1.76 -32.78
C HIS A 126 -1.33 -1.38 -34.25
N GLY A 127 -0.35 -1.62 -35.10
CA GLY A 127 -0.35 -1.16 -36.50
C GLY A 127 -1.56 -1.59 -37.33
N GLU A 128 -2.08 -2.82 -37.16
CA GLU A 128 -3.23 -3.29 -37.96
C GLU A 128 -4.57 -2.69 -37.51
N ALA A 129 -4.65 -2.29 -36.24
CA ALA A 129 -5.87 -1.69 -35.68
C ALA A 129 -5.78 -0.16 -35.62
N GLU A 130 -4.61 0.38 -35.96
CA GLU A 130 -4.28 1.80 -35.96
C GLU A 130 -4.52 2.52 -34.62
N VAL A 131 -4.48 1.77 -33.51
CA VAL A 131 -4.73 2.30 -32.16
C VAL A 131 -3.49 2.19 -31.26
N PRO A 132 -3.24 3.18 -30.38
CA PRO A 132 -2.32 3.00 -29.27
C PRO A 132 -2.81 1.88 -28.35
N VAL A 133 -1.87 1.24 -27.67
CA VAL A 133 -2.16 0.19 -26.68
C VAL A 133 -1.43 0.54 -25.39
N VAL A 134 -2.17 0.53 -24.29
CA VAL A 134 -1.65 0.76 -22.95
C VAL A 134 -1.62 -0.58 -22.22
N SER A 135 -0.43 -1.02 -21.83
CA SER A 135 -0.24 -2.15 -20.92
C SER A 135 0.02 -1.62 -19.51
N TYR A 136 -0.64 -2.18 -18.51
CA TYR A 136 -0.55 -1.70 -17.13
C TYR A 136 -0.57 -2.85 -16.12
N THR A 137 0.20 -2.69 -15.04
CA THR A 137 0.35 -3.69 -13.97
C THR A 137 0.24 -2.96 -12.62
N PRO A 138 -0.94 -2.98 -11.98
CA PRO A 138 -1.10 -2.42 -10.64
C PRO A 138 -0.35 -3.30 -9.63
N LYS A 139 0.34 -2.66 -8.68
CA LYS A 139 1.14 -3.33 -7.65
C LYS A 139 0.68 -2.99 -6.25
N SER A 140 0.89 -3.92 -5.32
CA SER A 140 0.69 -3.75 -3.88
C SER A 140 2.00 -4.05 -3.14
N GLY A 141 2.78 -2.99 -2.92
CA GLY A 141 4.22 -3.10 -2.68
C GLY A 141 4.89 -3.79 -3.87
N ALA A 142 5.81 -4.71 -3.59
CA ALA A 142 6.50 -5.52 -4.60
C ALA A 142 5.65 -6.65 -5.24
N VAL A 143 4.35 -6.77 -4.93
CA VAL A 143 3.47 -7.80 -5.50
C VAL A 143 2.68 -7.24 -6.68
N ASP A 144 2.84 -7.86 -7.85
CA ASP A 144 2.02 -7.60 -9.04
C ASP A 144 0.62 -8.18 -8.83
N LEU A 145 -0.43 -7.37 -9.04
CA LEU A 145 -1.81 -7.81 -8.78
C LEU A 145 -2.44 -8.49 -9.99
N PHE A 146 -2.28 -7.89 -11.16
CA PHE A 146 -2.68 -8.44 -12.44
C PHE A 146 -2.07 -7.64 -13.58
N ASP A 147 -1.99 -8.24 -14.77
CA ASP A 147 -1.62 -7.55 -16.01
C ASP A 147 -2.87 -7.19 -16.82
N GLY A 148 -2.97 -5.92 -17.19
CA GLY A 148 -4.00 -5.39 -18.06
C GLY A 148 -3.42 -4.86 -19.36
N GLN A 149 -4.19 -4.96 -20.44
CA GLN A 149 -3.88 -4.34 -21.71
C GLN A 149 -5.17 -3.87 -22.37
N GLY A 150 -5.17 -2.64 -22.88
CA GLY A 150 -6.32 -2.09 -23.58
C GLY A 150 -5.95 -0.88 -24.44
N SER A 151 -6.86 -0.53 -25.33
CA SER A 151 -6.82 0.77 -26.00
C SER A 151 -7.04 1.92 -24.99
N PRO A 152 -6.63 3.16 -25.31
CA PRO A 152 -6.93 4.31 -24.47
C PRO A 152 -8.41 4.47 -24.12
N GLU A 153 -9.32 4.12 -25.03
CA GLU A 153 -10.77 4.14 -24.77
C GLU A 153 -11.16 3.16 -23.65
N GLU A 154 -10.71 1.91 -23.73
CA GLU A 154 -11.03 0.87 -22.76
C GLU A 154 -10.44 1.19 -21.38
N VAL A 155 -9.21 1.71 -21.33
CA VAL A 155 -8.56 2.13 -20.09
C VAL A 155 -9.32 3.29 -19.42
N LEU A 156 -9.75 4.29 -20.19
CA LEU A 156 -10.56 5.39 -19.66
C LEU A 156 -11.93 4.93 -19.19
N GLN A 157 -12.55 3.99 -19.91
CA GLN A 157 -13.80 3.38 -19.48
C GLN A 157 -13.64 2.64 -18.15
N PHE A 158 -12.57 1.87 -17.98
CA PHE A 158 -12.26 1.21 -16.71
C PHE A 158 -12.05 2.22 -15.57
N ALA A 159 -11.26 3.28 -15.79
CA ALA A 159 -11.06 4.34 -14.81
C ALA A 159 -12.38 5.03 -14.43
N SER A 160 -13.29 5.23 -15.39
CA SER A 160 -14.60 5.84 -15.12
C SER A 160 -15.46 5.01 -14.18
N TYR A 161 -15.41 3.67 -14.27
CA TYR A 161 -16.14 2.80 -13.34
C TYR A 161 -15.62 2.94 -11.91
N LEU A 162 -14.32 3.11 -11.72
CA LEU A 162 -13.72 3.30 -10.39
C LEU A 162 -14.07 4.67 -9.80
N VAL A 163 -14.08 5.72 -10.62
CA VAL A 163 -14.51 7.06 -10.19
C VAL A 163 -15.99 7.03 -9.79
N GLN A 164 -16.85 6.41 -10.60
CA GLN A 164 -18.28 6.26 -10.28
C GLN A 164 -18.50 5.53 -8.96
N ALA A 165 -17.85 4.37 -8.77
CA ALA A 165 -17.96 3.62 -7.52
C ALA A 165 -17.44 4.41 -6.30
N THR A 166 -16.43 5.26 -6.49
CA THR A 166 -15.93 6.15 -5.43
C THR A 166 -16.97 7.21 -5.07
N THR A 167 -17.59 7.84 -6.07
CA THR A 167 -18.69 8.79 -5.84
C THR A 167 -19.87 8.13 -5.14
N ASP A 168 -20.31 6.95 -5.59
CA ASP A 168 -21.41 6.20 -4.97
C ASP A 168 -21.12 5.86 -3.50
N SER A 169 -19.87 5.53 -3.18
CA SER A 169 -19.42 5.25 -1.80
C SER A 169 -19.52 6.50 -0.91
N LEU A 170 -19.11 7.66 -1.42
CA LEU A 170 -19.19 8.93 -0.70
C LEU A 170 -20.64 9.40 -0.54
N ASP A 171 -21.48 9.24 -1.57
CA ASP A 171 -22.92 9.52 -1.50
C ASP A 171 -23.59 8.63 -0.45
N SER A 172 -23.24 7.33 -0.42
CA SER A 172 -23.72 6.42 0.62
C SER A 172 -23.26 6.86 2.02
N ALA A 173 -22.05 7.38 2.18
CA ALA A 173 -21.57 7.89 3.47
C ALA A 173 -22.36 9.13 3.90
N LEU A 174 -22.68 10.04 2.97
CA LEU A 174 -23.52 11.21 3.23
C LEU A 174 -24.95 10.81 3.60
N ASP A 175 -25.54 9.85 2.89
CA ASP A 175 -26.90 9.35 3.15
C ASP A 175 -27.05 8.68 4.52
N HIS A 176 -25.96 8.10 5.05
CA HIS A 176 -25.94 7.41 6.33
C HIS A 176 -25.28 8.22 7.47
N ASP A 177 -24.96 9.50 7.23
CA ASP A 177 -24.25 10.38 8.17
C ASP A 177 -22.92 9.78 8.70
N TYR A 178 -22.23 9.00 7.88
CA TYR A 178 -20.91 8.46 8.21
C TYR A 178 -19.84 9.54 8.09
N SER A 179 -18.97 9.64 9.09
CA SER A 179 -17.87 10.59 9.07
C SER A 179 -16.75 10.12 8.15
N VAL A 180 -16.25 11.03 7.32
CA VAL A 180 -14.98 10.89 6.62
C VAL A 180 -13.95 11.71 7.39
N ASN A 181 -12.82 11.10 7.74
CA ASN A 181 -11.79 11.79 8.51
C ASN A 181 -11.07 12.86 7.64
N THR A 182 -10.45 13.84 8.29
CA THR A 182 -9.82 14.98 7.60
C THR A 182 -8.63 14.59 6.72
N GLU A 183 -7.91 13.52 7.06
CA GLU A 183 -6.78 13.01 6.28
C GLU A 183 -7.27 12.45 4.95
N GLU A 184 -8.31 11.61 4.99
CA GLU A 184 -8.95 11.03 3.80
C GLU A 184 -9.60 12.12 2.95
N LEU A 185 -10.30 13.10 3.55
CA LEU A 185 -10.87 14.23 2.81
C LEU A 185 -9.80 15.06 2.11
N GLY A 186 -8.68 15.35 2.78
CA GLY A 186 -7.56 16.06 2.17
C GLY A 186 -6.98 15.29 0.98
N ALA A 187 -6.71 14.00 1.16
CA ALA A 187 -6.21 13.14 0.09
C ALA A 187 -7.19 13.04 -1.09
N LEU A 188 -8.49 12.97 -0.85
CA LEU A 188 -9.51 12.93 -1.89
C LEU A 188 -9.52 14.21 -2.74
N ILE A 189 -9.38 15.38 -2.11
CA ILE A 189 -9.31 16.67 -2.81
C ILE A 189 -8.06 16.71 -3.69
N ASP A 190 -6.90 16.41 -3.13
CA ASP A 190 -5.63 16.43 -3.88
C ASP A 190 -5.68 15.50 -5.10
N ARG A 191 -6.26 14.29 -4.95
CA ARG A 191 -6.40 13.34 -6.06
C ARG A 191 -7.44 13.75 -7.08
N GLN A 192 -8.53 14.39 -6.66
CA GLN A 192 -9.53 14.91 -7.58
C GLN A 192 -8.94 16.04 -8.44
N GLU A 193 -8.17 16.96 -7.86
CA GLU A 193 -7.49 18.02 -8.60
C GLU A 193 -6.44 17.46 -9.59
N GLU A 194 -5.67 16.46 -9.18
CA GLU A 194 -4.71 15.76 -10.06
C GLU A 194 -5.42 15.11 -11.26
N LEU A 195 -6.53 14.41 -11.03
CA LEU A 195 -7.33 13.79 -12.09
C LEU A 195 -7.90 14.83 -13.06
N GLU A 196 -8.42 15.95 -12.57
CA GLU A 196 -8.93 17.03 -13.43
C GLU A 196 -7.83 17.62 -14.33
N SER A 197 -6.63 17.80 -13.79
CA SER A 197 -5.47 18.28 -14.54
C SER A 197 -5.09 17.33 -15.68
N GLU A 198 -4.99 16.03 -15.39
CA GLU A 198 -4.66 15.03 -16.43
C GLU A 198 -5.77 14.87 -17.47
N LEU A 199 -7.05 14.90 -17.06
CA LEU A 199 -8.18 14.91 -17.99
C LEU A 199 -8.18 16.15 -18.89
N GLY A 200 -7.73 17.30 -18.38
CA GLY A 200 -7.50 18.51 -19.17
C GLY A 200 -6.46 18.29 -20.26
N ARG A 201 -5.30 17.72 -19.92
CA ARG A 201 -4.24 17.40 -20.90
C ARG A 201 -4.70 16.39 -21.94
N LEU A 202 -5.41 15.35 -21.52
CA LEU A 202 -5.97 14.36 -22.42
C LEU A 202 -6.94 14.99 -23.43
N ARG A 203 -7.80 15.91 -22.98
CA ARG A 203 -8.71 16.63 -23.86
C ARG A 203 -7.95 17.45 -24.91
N ASP A 204 -6.91 18.16 -24.49
CA ASP A 204 -6.08 18.94 -25.42
C ASP A 204 -5.43 18.04 -26.49
N GLN A 205 -4.92 16.87 -26.09
CA GLN A 205 -4.36 15.88 -27.02
C GLN A 205 -5.41 15.33 -28.00
N ILE A 206 -6.63 15.02 -27.52
CA ILE A 206 -7.73 14.57 -28.39
C ILE A 206 -8.11 15.65 -29.39
N ASP A 207 -8.18 16.91 -28.96
CA ASP A 207 -8.50 18.04 -29.84
C ASP A 207 -7.39 18.31 -30.87
N GLU A 208 -6.13 18.06 -30.53
CA GLU A 208 -5.00 18.09 -31.48
C GLU A 208 -5.09 16.95 -32.51
N LEU A 209 -5.37 15.73 -32.07
CA LEU A 209 -5.57 14.57 -32.96
C LEU A 209 -6.74 14.80 -33.94
N ARG A 210 -7.83 15.42 -33.48
CA ARG A 210 -8.96 15.81 -34.34
C ARG A 210 -8.62 16.83 -35.42
N ARG A 211 -7.61 17.68 -35.17
CA ARG A 211 -7.16 18.72 -36.11
C ARG A 211 -6.07 18.21 -37.05
N THR A 212 -5.43 17.09 -36.71
CA THR A 212 -4.45 16.42 -37.57
C THR A 212 -5.20 15.68 -38.68
N PRO A 213 -4.96 16.00 -39.97
CA PRO A 213 -5.60 15.28 -41.06
C PRO A 213 -5.17 13.81 -41.04
N VAL A 214 -6.13 12.90 -41.03
CA VAL A 214 -5.89 11.48 -41.31
C VAL A 214 -5.48 11.42 -42.78
N GLY A 215 -4.25 10.96 -43.07
CA GLY A 215 -3.75 10.90 -44.44
C GLY A 215 -4.58 9.94 -45.29
N ASP A 216 -5.02 10.38 -46.47
CA ASP A 216 -5.53 9.51 -47.52
C ASP A 216 -4.35 8.68 -48.07
N GLU A 217 -4.18 7.44 -47.60
CA GLU A 217 -3.47 6.37 -48.34
C GLU A 217 -4.45 5.26 -48.74
#